data_AF-A0A5D0RK34-F1
#
_entry.id   AF-A0A5D0RK34-F1
#
_cell.length_a   1.000
_cell.length_b   1.000
_cell.length_c   1.000
_cell.angle_alpha   90.00
_cell.angle_beta   90.00
_cell.angle_gamma   90.00
#
_symmetry.space_group_name_H-M   'P 1'
#
loop_
_entity.id
_entity.type
_entity.pdbx_description
1 polymer ?
#
loop_
_entity_poly.entity_id
_entity_poly.type
_entity_poly.pdbx_seq_one_letter_code
_entity_poly.pdbx_strand_id
1 'polypeptide(L)'
;MSVLTIIKAQIDSFTAGERKIAEFVLSDPDRAYQMSSASLAEATGRSQSGVVKFCQKLGFRGYQEFKLAVSQATAQAWPVPAGVVHGTIDASDSYATTIQKLIGSKIHSVQQTVAANGEHALRRALDAIGTARRVQLVGVGASSLVARDFGYKLQKLGALVMFDADSHIQIANATALGPDDVLIALSYSGASLETLRIAEQARAKGARVISITGVQPNRLSALADIQLFVVADEEKARSSAITSRDAQLALADLLFILLVQQMPQSNDRIQAAEQAVSVLKS
;
A
#
# COMPACT_ATOMS: atom_id res chain seq x y z
N MET A 1 0.89 11.06 20.21
CA MET A 1 -0.25 10.31 19.65
C MET A 1 -1.45 11.25 19.65
N SER A 2 -2.19 11.37 18.54
CA SER A 2 -3.31 12.33 18.43
C SER A 2 -4.40 12.04 19.47
N VAL A 3 -5.00 13.08 20.07
CA VAL A 3 -6.10 12.90 21.04
C VAL A 3 -7.30 12.17 20.42
N LEU A 4 -7.57 12.38 19.12
CA LEU A 4 -8.64 11.67 18.41
C LEU A 4 -8.34 10.17 18.28
N THR A 5 -7.06 9.79 18.09
CA THR A 5 -6.63 8.38 18.08
C THR A 5 -6.80 7.74 19.46
N ILE A 6 -6.47 8.47 20.54
CA ILE A 6 -6.65 8.00 21.93
C ILE A 6 -8.13 7.78 22.22
N ILE A 7 -9.00 8.72 21.84
CA ILE A 7 -10.45 8.61 22.01
C ILE A 7 -11.01 7.40 21.25
N LYS A 8 -10.61 7.20 19.99
CA LYS A 8 -11.03 6.02 19.18
C LYS A 8 -10.60 4.70 19.81
N ALA A 9 -9.36 4.61 20.29
CA ALA A 9 -8.82 3.40 20.89
C ALA A 9 -9.49 3.03 22.23
N GLN A 10 -10.02 4.01 22.95
CA GLN A 10 -10.63 3.83 24.28
C GLN A 10 -12.16 3.84 24.26
N ILE A 11 -12.79 3.94 23.09
CA ILE A 11 -14.25 4.19 22.95
C ILE A 11 -15.12 3.14 23.67
N ASP A 12 -14.65 1.89 23.71
CA ASP A 12 -15.34 0.78 24.37
C ASP A 12 -15.20 0.80 25.89
N SER A 13 -14.19 1.50 26.41
CA SER A 13 -13.93 1.64 27.86
C SER A 13 -14.68 2.82 28.51
N PHE A 14 -15.33 3.66 27.70
CA PHE A 14 -16.06 4.83 28.20
C PHE A 14 -17.45 4.47 28.72
N THR A 15 -17.86 5.16 29.80
CA THR A 15 -19.25 5.12 30.27
C THR A 15 -20.19 5.69 29.22
N ALA A 16 -21.49 5.39 29.30
CA ALA A 16 -22.48 5.90 28.34
C ALA A 16 -22.46 7.44 28.22
N GLY A 17 -22.16 8.16 29.31
CA GLY A 17 -22.07 9.61 29.31
C GLY A 17 -20.78 10.16 28.70
N GLU A 18 -19.65 9.47 28.89
CA GLU A 18 -18.36 9.81 28.28
C GLU A 18 -18.35 9.48 26.79
N ARG A 19 -18.98 8.37 26.40
CA ARG A 19 -19.10 7.95 25.01
C ARG A 19 -19.83 9.00 24.16
N LYS A 20 -20.90 9.62 24.68
CA LYS A 20 -21.57 10.74 23.99
C LYS A 20 -20.65 11.93 23.72
N ILE A 21 -19.75 12.24 24.67
CA ILE A 21 -18.77 13.32 24.51
C ILE A 21 -17.71 12.90 23.48
N ALA A 22 -17.20 11.68 23.59
CA ALA A 22 -16.22 11.11 22.68
C ALA A 22 -16.73 11.06 21.23
N GLU A 23 -17.94 10.54 21.01
CA GLU A 23 -18.58 10.44 19.70
C GLU A 23 -18.80 11.81 19.07
N PHE A 24 -19.23 12.82 19.85
CA PHE A 24 -19.36 14.19 19.35
C PHE A 24 -18.01 14.76 18.91
N VAL A 25 -16.97 14.60 19.74
CA VAL A 25 -15.62 15.09 19.40
C VAL A 25 -15.03 14.35 18.20
N LEU A 26 -15.36 13.06 18.00
CA LEU A 26 -14.90 12.28 16.85
C LEU A 26 -15.67 12.57 15.56
N SER A 27 -16.95 12.89 15.65
CA SER A 27 -17.81 13.14 14.49
C SER A 27 -17.60 14.53 13.90
N ASP A 28 -17.37 15.54 14.75
CA ASP A 28 -17.11 16.92 14.32
C ASP A 28 -16.03 17.58 15.21
N PRO A 29 -14.75 17.19 15.02
CA PRO A 29 -13.64 17.72 15.81
C PRO A 29 -13.46 19.24 15.72
N ASP A 30 -13.70 19.85 14.54
CA ASP A 30 -13.55 21.28 14.32
C ASP A 30 -14.60 22.07 15.08
N ARG A 31 -15.86 21.61 15.06
CA ARG A 31 -16.92 22.19 15.88
C ARG A 31 -16.64 22.02 17.37
N ALA A 32 -16.19 20.83 17.80
CA ALA A 32 -15.81 20.60 19.19
C ALA A 32 -14.68 21.54 19.66
N TYR A 33 -13.74 21.87 18.77
CA TYR A 33 -12.69 22.86 19.01
C TYR A 33 -13.22 24.31 19.05
N GLN A 34 -14.35 24.66 18.44
CA GLN A 34 -14.88 26.02 18.55
C GLN A 34 -15.70 26.23 19.82
N MET A 35 -16.21 25.16 20.41
CA MET A 35 -17.14 25.22 21.55
C MET A 35 -16.48 25.54 22.89
N SER A 36 -17.27 26.07 23.83
CA SER A 36 -16.92 26.13 25.25
C SER A 36 -17.25 24.81 25.94
N SER A 37 -16.74 24.56 27.15
CA SER A 37 -17.10 23.35 27.91
C SER A 37 -18.59 23.30 28.27
N ALA A 38 -19.23 24.46 28.45
CA ALA A 38 -20.67 24.57 28.67
C ALA A 38 -21.46 24.22 27.41
N SER A 39 -21.04 24.76 26.26
CA SER A 39 -21.69 24.48 24.97
C SER A 39 -21.54 23.00 24.56
N LEU A 40 -20.36 22.41 24.80
CA LEU A 40 -20.14 20.98 24.52
C LEU A 40 -20.98 20.09 25.45
N ALA A 41 -21.12 20.50 26.71
CA ALA A 41 -21.98 19.82 27.67
C ALA A 41 -23.45 19.85 27.21
N GLU A 42 -23.95 21.00 26.76
CA GLU A 42 -25.30 21.13 26.19
C GLU A 42 -25.50 20.24 24.96
N ALA A 43 -24.60 20.30 23.98
CA ALA A 43 -24.69 19.53 22.75
C ALA A 43 -24.63 18.00 22.96
N THR A 44 -24.04 17.55 24.07
CA THR A 44 -23.90 16.12 24.41
C THR A 44 -24.90 15.67 25.47
N GLY A 45 -25.75 16.56 25.99
CA GLY A 45 -26.68 16.28 27.09
C GLY A 45 -25.97 15.92 28.39
N ARG A 46 -24.81 16.53 28.66
CA ARG A 46 -23.95 16.31 29.82
C ARG A 46 -23.83 17.58 30.66
N SER A 47 -23.25 17.47 31.85
CA SER A 47 -22.91 18.63 32.68
C SER A 47 -21.52 19.17 32.30
N GLN A 48 -21.30 20.46 32.49
CA GLN A 48 -20.00 21.09 32.26
C GLN A 48 -18.88 20.42 33.09
N SER A 49 -19.17 20.07 34.35
CA SER A 49 -18.24 19.30 35.20
C SER A 49 -17.94 17.92 34.62
N GLY A 50 -18.93 17.25 34.03
CA GLY A 50 -18.75 15.96 33.35
C GLY A 50 -17.81 16.04 32.14
N VAL A 51 -17.92 17.10 31.35
CA VAL A 51 -17.00 17.37 30.22
C VAL A 51 -15.57 17.59 30.72
N VAL A 52 -15.37 18.39 31.76
CA VAL A 52 -14.03 18.63 32.32
C VAL A 52 -13.41 17.35 32.89
N LYS A 53 -14.19 16.54 33.61
CA LYS A 53 -13.74 15.25 34.15
C LYS A 53 -13.37 14.26 33.06
N PHE A 54 -14.12 14.23 31.95
CA PHE A 54 -13.77 13.43 30.79
C PHE A 54 -12.41 13.82 30.21
N CYS A 55 -12.16 15.12 30.01
CA CYS A 55 -10.86 15.61 29.57
C CYS A 55 -9.73 15.21 30.53
N GLN A 56 -9.97 15.29 31.85
CA GLN A 56 -8.99 14.89 32.86
C GLN A 56 -8.71 13.39 32.87
N LYS A 57 -9.73 12.56 32.66
CA LYS A 57 -9.56 11.10 32.50
C LYS A 57 -8.65 10.74 31.32
N LEU A 58 -8.68 11.54 30.26
CA LEU A 58 -7.79 11.40 29.10
C LEU A 58 -6.36 11.94 29.33
N GLY A 59 -6.05 12.43 30.53
CA GLY A 59 -4.71 12.90 30.91
C GLY A 59 -4.47 14.39 30.71
N PHE A 60 -5.50 15.19 30.42
CA PHE A 60 -5.37 16.65 30.28
C PHE A 60 -5.66 17.37 31.60
N ARG A 61 -5.02 18.51 31.86
CA ARG A 61 -5.28 19.32 33.07
C ARG A 61 -6.71 19.87 33.11
N GLY A 62 -7.34 20.05 31.95
CA GLY A 62 -8.73 20.45 31.83
C GLY A 62 -9.17 20.66 30.38
N TYR A 63 -10.36 21.23 30.21
CA TYR A 63 -10.98 21.37 28.89
C TYR A 63 -10.18 22.24 27.92
N GLN A 64 -9.49 23.30 28.38
CA GLN A 64 -8.72 24.16 27.48
C GLN A 64 -7.51 23.44 26.86
N GLU A 65 -6.81 22.63 27.65
CA GLU A 65 -5.68 21.83 27.15
C GLU A 65 -6.17 20.71 26.21
N PHE A 66 -7.29 20.07 26.55
CA PHE A 66 -7.96 19.12 25.67
C PHE A 66 -8.38 19.76 24.34
N LYS A 67 -8.99 20.95 24.39
CA LYS A 67 -9.44 21.72 23.24
C LYS A 67 -8.26 22.06 22.32
N LEU A 68 -7.13 22.49 22.88
CA LEU A 68 -5.90 22.71 22.12
C LEU A 68 -5.39 21.41 21.48
N ALA A 69 -5.41 20.30 22.22
CA ALA A 69 -5.02 18.99 21.68
C ALA A 69 -5.95 18.50 20.55
N VAL A 70 -7.26 18.79 20.62
CA VAL A 70 -8.22 18.50 19.55
C VAL A 70 -7.91 19.33 18.30
N SER A 71 -7.62 20.63 18.44
CA SER A 71 -7.21 21.47 17.30
C SER A 71 -5.88 21.03 16.70
N GLN A 72 -4.91 20.64 17.53
CA GLN A 72 -3.67 20.07 17.02
C GLN A 72 -3.92 18.74 16.31
N ALA A 73 -4.85 17.93 16.81
CA ALA A 73 -5.24 16.68 16.19
C ALA A 73 -6.04 16.86 14.90
N THR A 74 -6.81 17.94 14.72
CA THR A 74 -7.46 18.26 13.44
C THR A 74 -6.47 18.86 12.45
N ALA A 75 -5.55 19.71 12.91
CA ALA A 75 -4.42 20.17 12.11
C ALA A 75 -3.47 19.02 11.70
N GLN A 76 -3.34 17.98 12.52
CA GLN A 76 -2.60 16.74 12.23
C GLN A 76 -3.46 15.66 11.56
N ALA A 77 -4.78 15.80 11.50
CA ALA A 77 -5.67 14.89 10.78
C ALA A 77 -5.53 15.20 9.30
N TRP A 78 -4.35 14.90 8.74
CA TRP A 78 -3.89 15.15 7.37
C TRP A 78 -5.08 15.42 6.43
N PRO A 79 -5.55 16.68 6.33
CA PRO A 79 -6.23 17.07 5.13
C PRO A 79 -5.08 16.99 4.13
N VAL A 80 -5.10 16.00 3.23
CA VAL A 80 -4.40 16.20 1.97
C VAL A 80 -4.95 17.53 1.48
N PRO A 81 -4.18 18.64 1.50
CA PRO A 81 -4.74 19.94 1.17
C PRO A 81 -5.35 19.80 -0.22
N ALA A 82 -6.55 20.34 -0.43
CA ALA A 82 -7.06 20.45 -1.79
C ALA A 82 -6.03 21.29 -2.58
N GLY A 83 -5.33 20.63 -3.52
CA GLY A 83 -4.02 21.07 -3.98
C GLY A 83 -2.90 20.32 -3.27
N VAL A 84 -2.70 19.05 -3.64
CA VAL A 84 -1.58 18.23 -3.17
C VAL A 84 -0.31 19.06 -3.41
N VAL A 85 0.57 19.19 -2.42
CA VAL A 85 1.96 19.55 -2.73
C VAL A 85 2.61 18.29 -3.30
N HIS A 86 2.14 17.88 -4.49
CA HIS A 86 2.86 16.99 -5.38
C HIS A 86 4.01 17.81 -5.93
N GLY A 87 5.22 17.28 -5.74
CA GLY A 87 6.42 17.97 -6.13
C GLY A 87 7.66 17.35 -5.51
N THR A 88 8.74 17.60 -6.22
CA THR A 88 10.09 17.26 -5.82
C THR A 88 10.41 17.65 -4.37
N ILE A 89 10.95 16.70 -3.59
CA ILE A 89 11.56 16.99 -2.27
C ILE A 89 12.89 17.71 -2.51
N ASP A 90 13.03 18.89 -1.92
CA ASP A 90 14.19 19.75 -2.03
C ASP A 90 15.00 19.77 -0.74
N ALA A 91 16.32 19.99 -0.87
CA ALA A 91 17.22 20.04 0.28
C ALA A 91 16.89 21.18 1.25
N SER A 92 16.21 22.21 0.77
CA SER A 92 15.74 23.37 1.55
C SER A 92 14.35 23.17 2.17
N ASP A 93 13.66 22.06 1.88
CA ASP A 93 12.34 21.82 2.45
C ASP A 93 12.43 21.69 3.97
N SER A 94 11.45 22.28 4.67
CA SER A 94 11.28 22.00 6.10
C SER A 94 10.95 20.51 6.31
N TYR A 95 11.17 20.00 7.53
CA TYR A 95 10.75 18.65 7.88
C TYR A 95 9.24 18.44 7.63
N ALA A 96 8.40 19.40 8.01
CA ALA A 96 6.95 19.31 7.80
C ALA A 96 6.58 19.22 6.31
N THR A 97 7.20 20.06 5.48
CA THR A 97 7.02 20.06 4.02
C THR A 97 7.49 18.75 3.40
N THR A 98 8.64 18.23 3.85
CA THR A 98 9.20 16.95 3.37
C THR A 98 8.25 15.79 3.65
N ILE A 99 7.67 15.72 4.86
CA ILE A 99 6.72 14.68 5.22
C ILE A 99 5.45 14.79 4.36
N GLN A 100 4.93 16.00 4.15
CA GLN A 100 3.75 16.24 3.31
C GLN A 100 4.00 15.83 1.85
N LYS A 101 5.12 16.25 1.25
CA LYS A 101 5.51 15.87 -0.11
C LYS A 101 5.66 14.36 -0.25
N LEU A 102 6.36 13.71 0.68
CA LEU A 102 6.55 12.26 0.66
C LEU A 102 5.21 11.50 0.67
N ILE A 103 4.32 11.84 1.60
CA ILE A 103 3.01 11.18 1.71
C ILE A 103 2.15 11.49 0.48
N GLY A 104 2.12 12.75 0.05
CA GLY A 104 1.40 13.18 -1.16
C GLY A 104 1.84 12.41 -2.41
N SER A 105 3.14 12.35 -2.67
CA SER A 105 3.68 11.61 -3.82
C SER A 105 3.39 10.11 -3.74
N LYS A 106 3.42 9.49 -2.56
CA LYS A 106 3.04 8.08 -2.39
C LYS A 106 1.56 7.83 -2.69
N ILE A 107 0.67 8.60 -2.08
CA ILE A 107 -0.78 8.48 -2.30
C ILE A 107 -1.10 8.66 -3.79
N HIS A 108 -0.54 9.70 -4.40
CA HIS A 108 -0.72 9.98 -5.82
C HIS A 108 -0.24 8.81 -6.69
N SER A 109 0.99 8.33 -6.47
CA SER A 109 1.57 7.22 -7.25
C SER A 109 0.72 5.94 -7.16
N VAL A 110 0.22 5.60 -5.98
CA VAL A 110 -0.65 4.44 -5.78
C VAL A 110 -1.99 4.62 -6.50
N GLN A 111 -2.64 5.77 -6.35
CA GLN A 111 -3.93 6.06 -7.01
C GLN A 111 -3.81 6.02 -8.53
N GLN A 112 -2.78 6.67 -9.08
CA GLN A 112 -2.53 6.67 -10.53
C GLN A 112 -2.17 5.27 -11.05
N THR A 113 -1.41 4.50 -10.27
CA THR A 113 -1.09 3.10 -10.62
C THR A 113 -2.35 2.25 -10.72
N VAL A 114 -3.27 2.34 -9.76
CA VAL A 114 -4.54 1.60 -9.82
C VAL A 114 -5.36 2.07 -11.03
N ALA A 115 -5.46 3.38 -11.27
CA ALA A 115 -6.19 3.94 -12.40
C ALA A 115 -5.60 3.55 -13.78
N ALA A 116 -4.29 3.35 -13.87
CA ALA A 116 -3.60 2.97 -15.11
C ALA A 116 -3.85 1.51 -15.52
N ASN A 117 -4.37 0.66 -14.62
CA ASN A 117 -4.61 -0.76 -14.88
C ASN A 117 -6.11 -1.05 -14.93
N GLY A 118 -6.68 -1.02 -16.14
CA GLY A 118 -8.08 -1.35 -16.36
C GLY A 118 -8.40 -2.82 -16.05
N GLU A 119 -9.67 -3.08 -15.74
CA GLU A 119 -10.20 -4.40 -15.36
C GLU A 119 -9.81 -5.51 -16.34
N HIS A 120 -9.84 -5.22 -17.65
CA HIS A 120 -9.48 -6.21 -18.68
C HIS A 120 -8.02 -6.68 -18.57
N ALA A 121 -7.07 -5.77 -18.33
CA ALA A 121 -5.66 -6.11 -18.20
C ALA A 121 -5.41 -6.89 -16.90
N LEU A 122 -6.04 -6.46 -15.80
CA LEU A 122 -5.99 -7.14 -14.51
C LEU A 122 -6.54 -8.57 -14.63
N ARG A 123 -7.73 -8.75 -15.20
CA ARG A 123 -8.34 -10.08 -15.38
C ARG A 123 -7.43 -11.02 -16.18
N ARG A 124 -6.87 -10.54 -17.30
CA ARG A 124 -5.90 -11.34 -18.08
C ARG A 124 -4.68 -11.76 -17.26
N ALA A 125 -4.14 -10.86 -16.42
CA ALA A 125 -3.03 -11.18 -15.54
C ALA A 125 -3.42 -12.22 -14.48
N LEU A 126 -4.57 -12.04 -13.84
CA LEU A 126 -5.09 -12.95 -12.81
C LEU A 126 -5.35 -14.35 -13.38
N ASP A 127 -5.99 -14.44 -14.56
CA ASP A 127 -6.23 -15.72 -15.23
C ASP A 127 -4.91 -16.43 -15.56
N ALA A 128 -3.95 -15.70 -16.15
CA ALA A 128 -2.64 -16.27 -16.47
C ALA A 128 -1.91 -16.77 -15.23
N ILE A 129 -1.87 -15.97 -14.15
CA ILE A 129 -1.21 -16.35 -12.89
C ILE A 129 -1.95 -17.52 -12.23
N GLY A 130 -3.28 -17.51 -12.25
CA GLY A 130 -4.11 -18.47 -11.54
C GLY A 130 -4.13 -19.86 -12.17
N THR A 131 -3.91 -19.96 -13.48
CA THR A 131 -3.80 -21.25 -14.20
C THR A 131 -2.36 -21.66 -14.47
N ALA A 132 -1.36 -20.86 -14.06
CA ALA A 132 0.04 -21.16 -14.32
C ALA A 132 0.49 -22.43 -13.58
N ARG A 133 1.21 -23.30 -14.27
CA ARG A 133 1.93 -24.42 -13.64
C ARG A 133 3.06 -23.92 -12.74
N ARG A 134 3.78 -22.89 -13.19
CA ARG A 134 4.83 -22.19 -12.43
C ARG A 134 4.80 -20.70 -12.73
N VAL A 135 5.19 -19.90 -11.74
CA VAL A 135 5.34 -18.46 -11.90
C VAL A 135 6.78 -18.07 -11.59
N GLN A 136 7.48 -17.51 -12.56
CA GLN A 136 8.81 -16.93 -12.35
C GLN A 136 8.72 -15.41 -12.15
N LEU A 137 9.30 -14.92 -11.07
CA LEU A 137 9.34 -13.49 -10.72
C LEU A 137 10.75 -12.98 -11.00
N VAL A 138 10.86 -11.92 -11.81
CA VAL A 138 12.15 -11.35 -12.20
C VAL A 138 12.16 -9.83 -12.03
N GLY A 139 13.32 -9.32 -11.65
CA GLY A 139 13.54 -7.91 -11.38
C GLY A 139 14.90 -7.71 -10.72
N VAL A 140 15.48 -6.53 -10.94
CA VAL A 140 16.79 -6.14 -10.40
C VAL A 140 16.66 -4.96 -9.43
N GLY A 141 17.59 -4.85 -8.48
CA GLY A 141 17.61 -3.77 -7.49
C GLY A 141 16.30 -3.68 -6.70
N ALA A 142 15.71 -2.49 -6.62
CA ALA A 142 14.47 -2.26 -5.86
C ALA A 142 13.29 -3.11 -6.35
N SER A 143 13.20 -3.41 -7.65
CA SER A 143 12.13 -4.26 -8.20
C SER A 143 12.28 -5.72 -7.79
N SER A 144 13.50 -6.19 -7.47
CA SER A 144 13.74 -7.53 -6.90
C SER A 144 13.07 -7.70 -5.52
N LEU A 145 13.03 -6.63 -4.71
CA LEU A 145 12.37 -6.67 -3.40
C LEU A 145 10.86 -6.87 -3.54
N VAL A 146 10.25 -6.22 -4.52
CA VAL A 146 8.81 -6.37 -4.81
C VAL A 146 8.53 -7.76 -5.39
N ALA A 147 9.38 -8.23 -6.31
CA ALA A 147 9.30 -9.57 -6.87
C ALA A 147 9.34 -10.66 -5.79
N ARG A 148 10.23 -10.51 -4.78
CA ARG A 148 10.32 -11.41 -3.63
C ARG A 148 9.05 -11.41 -2.79
N ASP A 149 8.56 -10.22 -2.43
CA ASP A 149 7.35 -10.06 -1.62
C ASP A 149 6.12 -10.65 -2.33
N PHE A 150 5.94 -10.34 -3.61
CA PHE A 150 4.83 -10.90 -4.39
C PHE A 150 4.97 -12.41 -4.56
N GLY A 151 6.19 -12.91 -4.78
CA GLY A 151 6.48 -14.34 -4.83
C GLY A 151 6.07 -15.07 -3.54
N TYR A 152 6.38 -14.49 -2.37
CA TYR A 152 5.95 -15.04 -1.08
C TYR A 152 4.42 -15.07 -0.94
N LYS A 153 3.72 -14.02 -1.40
CA LYS A 153 2.25 -13.97 -1.41
C LYS A 153 1.64 -15.07 -2.29
N LEU A 154 2.18 -15.28 -3.48
CA LEU A 154 1.74 -16.34 -4.40
C LEU A 154 2.01 -17.75 -3.83
N GLN A 155 3.13 -17.96 -3.13
CA GLN A 155 3.41 -19.23 -2.44
C GLN A 155 2.35 -19.56 -1.38
N LYS A 156 1.85 -18.55 -0.64
CA LYS A 156 0.74 -18.74 0.32
C LYS A 156 -0.57 -19.17 -0.35
N LEU A 157 -0.74 -18.91 -1.64
CA LEU A 157 -1.87 -19.41 -2.45
C LEU A 157 -1.61 -20.79 -3.04
N GLY A 158 -0.47 -21.41 -2.74
CA GLY A 158 -0.06 -22.71 -3.27
C GLY A 158 0.55 -22.66 -4.67
N ALA A 159 0.90 -21.48 -5.18
CA ALA A 159 1.58 -21.38 -6.47
C ALA A 159 3.05 -21.84 -6.36
N LEU A 160 3.52 -22.56 -7.38
CA LEU A 160 4.93 -22.91 -7.50
C LEU A 160 5.70 -21.72 -8.07
N VAL A 161 6.40 -21.00 -7.19
CA VAL A 161 7.08 -19.73 -7.52
C VAL A 161 8.58 -19.93 -7.62
N MET A 162 9.17 -19.39 -8.70
CA MET A 162 10.61 -19.30 -8.90
C MET A 162 11.04 -17.83 -8.75
N PHE A 163 11.90 -17.55 -7.78
CA PHE A 163 12.47 -16.22 -7.55
C PHE A 163 13.93 -16.36 -7.10
N ASP A 164 14.79 -15.52 -7.65
CA ASP A 164 16.16 -15.31 -7.17
C ASP A 164 16.56 -13.85 -7.38
N ALA A 165 17.48 -13.32 -6.56
CA ALA A 165 17.99 -11.97 -6.71
C ALA A 165 19.12 -11.88 -7.77
N ASP A 166 19.78 -12.99 -8.09
CA ASP A 166 20.85 -13.06 -9.08
C ASP A 166 20.29 -13.22 -10.51
N SER A 167 20.62 -12.29 -11.39
CA SER A 167 20.18 -12.29 -12.79
C SER A 167 20.66 -13.52 -13.60
N HIS A 168 21.82 -14.10 -13.26
CA HIS A 168 22.30 -15.33 -13.89
C HIS A 168 21.43 -16.53 -13.53
N ILE A 169 20.94 -16.58 -12.28
CA ILE A 169 19.99 -17.60 -11.85
C ILE A 169 18.63 -17.34 -12.50
N GLN A 170 18.17 -16.09 -12.55
CA GLN A 170 16.92 -15.72 -13.21
C GLN A 170 16.91 -16.14 -14.70
N ILE A 171 17.98 -15.91 -15.45
CA ILE A 171 18.02 -16.31 -16.87
C ILE A 171 18.11 -17.83 -17.04
N ALA A 172 18.87 -18.53 -16.17
CA ALA A 172 18.92 -19.99 -16.18
C ALA A 172 17.53 -20.60 -15.92
N ASN A 173 16.80 -20.07 -14.94
CA ASN A 173 15.42 -20.45 -14.64
C ASN A 173 14.48 -20.24 -15.84
N ALA A 174 14.64 -19.13 -16.57
CA ALA A 174 13.83 -18.82 -17.74
C ALA A 174 14.00 -19.86 -18.88
N THR A 175 15.15 -20.53 -18.96
CA THR A 175 15.36 -21.60 -19.96
C THR A 175 14.51 -22.84 -19.72
N ALA A 176 14.07 -23.04 -18.47
CA ALA A 176 13.27 -24.18 -18.06
C ALA A 176 11.76 -23.94 -18.17
N LEU A 177 11.31 -22.71 -18.48
CA LEU A 177 9.90 -22.37 -18.65
C LEU A 177 9.30 -22.98 -19.94
N GLY A 178 7.98 -22.97 -20.04
CA GLY A 178 7.21 -23.46 -21.18
C GLY A 178 5.82 -22.83 -21.28
N PRO A 179 4.96 -23.31 -22.19
CA PRO A 179 3.66 -22.70 -22.52
C PRO A 179 2.67 -22.57 -21.35
N ASP A 180 2.77 -23.44 -20.35
CA ASP A 180 1.91 -23.43 -19.15
C ASP A 180 2.49 -22.62 -17.99
N ASP A 181 3.63 -21.95 -18.20
CA ASP A 181 4.30 -21.15 -17.17
C ASP A 181 4.17 -19.66 -17.47
N VAL A 182 4.26 -18.86 -16.41
CA VAL A 182 4.20 -17.39 -16.47
C VAL A 182 5.50 -16.80 -15.98
N LEU A 183 6.03 -15.81 -16.70
CA LEU A 183 7.08 -14.92 -16.22
C LEU A 183 6.49 -13.54 -15.93
N ILE A 184 6.72 -13.02 -14.72
CA ILE A 184 6.33 -11.67 -14.32
C ILE A 184 7.62 -10.84 -14.18
N ALA A 185 7.79 -9.86 -15.07
CA ALA A 185 8.96 -9.01 -15.14
C ALA A 185 8.68 -7.61 -14.57
N LEU A 186 9.35 -7.29 -13.46
CA LEU A 186 9.23 -6.00 -12.79
C LEU A 186 10.42 -5.11 -13.15
N SER A 187 10.15 -4.01 -13.85
CA SER A 187 11.16 -3.00 -14.17
C SER A 187 10.50 -1.66 -14.44
N TYR A 188 10.63 -0.69 -13.53
CA TYR A 188 10.00 0.63 -13.70
C TYR A 188 10.40 1.28 -15.04
N SER A 189 11.68 1.32 -15.37
CA SER A 189 12.14 1.89 -16.65
C SER A 189 11.78 1.04 -17.88
N GLY A 190 11.47 -0.25 -17.68
CA GLY A 190 11.31 -1.22 -18.76
C GLY A 190 12.57 -1.38 -19.64
N ALA A 191 13.73 -0.92 -19.15
CA ALA A 191 14.97 -0.81 -19.89
C ALA A 191 16.15 -1.57 -19.26
N SER A 192 15.96 -2.25 -18.11
CA SER A 192 16.99 -3.15 -17.57
C SER A 192 17.29 -4.23 -18.60
N LEU A 193 18.55 -4.29 -19.04
CA LEU A 193 19.01 -5.25 -20.03
C LEU A 193 18.85 -6.67 -19.50
N GLU A 194 19.17 -6.91 -18.23
CA GLU A 194 19.03 -8.22 -17.58
C GLU A 194 17.57 -8.68 -17.62
N THR A 195 16.66 -7.83 -17.13
CA THR A 195 15.23 -8.16 -17.07
C THR A 195 14.65 -8.40 -18.46
N LEU A 196 15.05 -7.57 -19.44
CA LEU A 196 14.63 -7.73 -20.83
C LEU A 196 15.12 -9.04 -21.43
N ARG A 197 16.40 -9.38 -21.25
CA ARG A 197 16.98 -10.65 -21.77
C ARG A 197 16.32 -11.87 -21.16
N ILE A 198 15.99 -11.82 -19.87
CA ILE A 198 15.28 -12.91 -19.20
C ILE A 198 13.85 -13.06 -19.75
N ALA A 199 13.14 -11.95 -19.97
CA ALA A 199 11.82 -11.97 -20.59
C ALA A 199 11.85 -12.48 -22.04
N GLU A 200 12.86 -12.08 -22.83
CA GLU A 200 13.09 -12.60 -24.19
C GLU A 200 13.29 -14.13 -24.16
N GLN A 201 14.09 -14.62 -23.21
CA GLN A 201 14.36 -16.05 -23.04
C GLN A 201 13.11 -16.84 -22.66
N ALA A 202 12.29 -16.31 -21.74
CA ALA A 202 11.03 -16.95 -21.34
C ALA A 202 10.03 -17.01 -22.49
N ARG A 203 9.87 -15.90 -23.23
CA ARG A 203 9.02 -15.84 -24.41
C ARG A 203 9.48 -16.81 -25.50
N ALA A 204 10.79 -16.95 -25.73
CA ALA A 204 11.34 -17.91 -26.67
C ALA A 204 11.04 -19.37 -26.30
N LYS A 205 10.78 -19.65 -25.01
CA LYS A 205 10.33 -20.96 -24.53
C LYS A 205 8.79 -21.14 -24.56
N GLY A 206 8.06 -20.11 -24.98
CA GLY A 206 6.59 -20.13 -25.08
C GLY A 206 5.87 -19.71 -23.81
N ALA A 207 6.59 -19.34 -22.74
CA ALA A 207 5.97 -18.88 -21.50
C ALA A 207 5.24 -17.55 -21.71
N ARG A 208 4.14 -17.37 -20.98
CA ARG A 208 3.42 -16.09 -20.98
C ARG A 208 4.24 -15.05 -20.23
N VAL A 209 4.43 -13.87 -20.82
CA VAL A 209 5.14 -12.76 -20.18
C VAL A 209 4.16 -11.67 -19.72
N ILE A 210 4.19 -11.38 -18.43
CA ILE A 210 3.53 -10.22 -17.81
C ILE A 210 4.61 -9.20 -17.48
N SER A 211 4.43 -7.95 -17.90
CA SER A 211 5.33 -6.85 -17.54
C SER A 211 4.68 -5.91 -16.52
N ILE A 212 5.47 -5.43 -15.57
CA ILE A 212 5.11 -4.36 -14.63
C ILE A 212 6.13 -3.24 -14.80
N THR A 213 5.75 -2.19 -15.55
CA THR A 213 6.65 -1.09 -15.95
C THR A 213 6.01 0.29 -15.75
N GLY A 214 6.80 1.35 -15.92
CA GLY A 214 6.27 2.70 -16.13
C GLY A 214 5.34 2.77 -17.34
N VAL A 215 4.51 3.83 -17.39
CA VAL A 215 3.52 4.06 -18.45
C VAL A 215 4.13 4.46 -19.79
N GLN A 216 5.38 4.93 -19.81
CA GLN A 216 6.03 5.31 -21.06
C GLN A 216 6.30 4.08 -21.93
N PRO A 217 6.23 4.22 -23.26
CA PRO A 217 6.64 3.18 -24.19
C PRO A 217 8.05 2.67 -23.85
N ASN A 218 8.19 1.36 -23.67
CA ASN A 218 9.45 0.74 -23.30
C ASN A 218 9.58 -0.66 -23.90
N ARG A 219 10.82 -1.17 -23.94
CA ARG A 219 11.14 -2.43 -24.62
C ARG A 219 10.49 -3.64 -23.95
N LEU A 220 10.44 -3.64 -22.61
CA LEU A 220 9.89 -4.75 -21.85
C LEU A 220 8.37 -4.86 -22.02
N SER A 221 7.63 -3.74 -21.97
CA SER A 221 6.17 -3.75 -22.17
C SER A 221 5.79 -4.16 -23.59
N ALA A 222 6.54 -3.69 -24.60
CA ALA A 222 6.33 -4.08 -26.00
C ALA A 222 6.57 -5.59 -26.25
N LEU A 223 7.40 -6.24 -25.43
CA LEU A 223 7.68 -7.67 -25.49
C LEU A 223 6.58 -8.52 -24.82
N ALA A 224 5.87 -7.97 -23.84
CA ALA A 224 4.97 -8.72 -22.97
C ALA A 224 3.62 -9.06 -23.63
N ASP A 225 3.05 -10.22 -23.25
CA ASP A 225 1.68 -10.60 -23.63
C ASP A 225 0.64 -9.81 -22.84
N ILE A 226 0.97 -9.46 -21.59
CA ILE A 226 0.12 -8.70 -20.68
C ILE A 226 0.96 -7.57 -20.10
N GLN A 227 0.45 -6.35 -20.24
CA GLN A 227 1.10 -5.13 -19.76
C GLN A 227 0.33 -4.62 -18.55
N LEU A 228 1.04 -4.45 -17.44
CA LEU A 228 0.56 -3.74 -16.28
C LEU A 228 1.50 -2.55 -16.02
N PHE A 229 0.92 -1.46 -15.55
CA PHE A 229 1.62 -0.19 -15.44
C PHE A 229 1.72 0.28 -13.99
N VAL A 230 2.80 0.94 -13.65
CA VAL A 230 2.97 1.68 -12.41
C VAL A 230 3.30 3.13 -12.73
N VAL A 231 2.76 4.03 -11.93
CA VAL A 231 2.97 5.48 -12.08
C VAL A 231 3.77 5.95 -10.87
N ALA A 232 4.87 6.65 -11.13
CA ALA A 232 5.71 7.24 -10.09
C ALA A 232 6.14 8.64 -10.51
N ASP A 233 6.45 9.46 -9.52
CA ASP A 233 6.93 10.83 -9.72
C ASP A 233 8.39 10.81 -10.22
N GLU A 234 8.63 11.32 -11.43
CA GLU A 234 9.90 11.16 -12.17
C GLU A 234 10.91 12.27 -11.91
N GLU A 235 10.53 13.36 -11.26
CA GLU A 235 11.34 14.59 -11.25
C GLU A 235 12.68 14.45 -10.49
N LYS A 236 12.85 13.44 -9.61
CA LYS A 236 14.16 13.09 -9.00
C LYS A 236 14.32 11.59 -8.75
N ALA A 237 15.45 11.04 -9.22
CA ALA A 237 15.81 9.61 -9.16
C ALA A 237 15.68 8.92 -7.78
N ARG A 238 15.90 9.65 -6.68
CA ARG A 238 15.75 9.09 -5.31
C ARG A 238 14.30 9.00 -4.85
N SER A 239 13.48 10.01 -5.18
CA SER A 239 12.05 10.01 -4.86
C SER A 239 11.32 8.98 -5.74
N SER A 240 11.68 8.93 -7.02
CA SER A 240 11.08 8.01 -8.00
C SER A 240 11.30 6.54 -7.64
N ALA A 241 12.46 6.16 -7.07
CA ALA A 241 12.71 4.79 -6.62
C ALA A 241 11.82 4.37 -5.43
N ILE A 242 11.48 5.30 -4.53
CA ILE A 242 10.60 5.03 -3.39
C ILE A 242 9.16 4.88 -3.89
N THR A 243 8.68 5.85 -4.67
CA THR A 243 7.30 5.89 -5.14
C THR A 243 7.00 4.78 -6.15
N SER A 244 7.92 4.48 -7.07
CA SER A 244 7.76 3.35 -8.01
C SER A 244 7.73 2.00 -7.31
N ARG A 245 8.60 1.78 -6.31
CA ARG A 245 8.60 0.54 -5.53
C ARG A 245 7.30 0.38 -4.75
N ASP A 246 6.85 1.43 -4.08
CA ASP A 246 5.61 1.38 -3.29
C ASP A 246 4.37 1.23 -4.20
N ALA A 247 4.39 1.82 -5.40
CA ALA A 247 3.38 1.59 -6.43
C ALA A 247 3.37 0.13 -6.94
N GLN A 248 4.54 -0.46 -7.20
CA GLN A 248 4.66 -1.88 -7.58
C GLN A 248 4.14 -2.80 -6.45
N LEU A 249 4.43 -2.48 -5.18
CA LEU A 249 3.89 -3.21 -4.02
C LEU A 249 2.36 -3.12 -3.97
N ALA A 250 1.79 -1.92 -4.15
CA ALA A 250 0.34 -1.74 -4.14
C ALA A 250 -0.36 -2.51 -5.27
N LEU A 251 0.23 -2.53 -6.47
CA LEU A 251 -0.28 -3.35 -7.58
C LEU A 251 -0.16 -4.85 -7.29
N ALA A 252 0.95 -5.31 -6.71
CA ALA A 252 1.12 -6.70 -6.30
C ALA A 252 0.11 -7.11 -5.21
N ASP A 253 -0.19 -6.22 -4.25
CA ASP A 253 -1.23 -6.41 -3.24
C ASP A 253 -2.61 -6.53 -3.86
N LEU A 254 -2.94 -5.65 -4.81
CA LEU A 254 -4.19 -5.70 -5.54
C LEU A 254 -4.34 -7.03 -6.29
N LEU A 255 -3.31 -7.46 -7.03
CA LEU A 255 -3.31 -8.74 -7.73
C LEU A 255 -3.49 -9.90 -6.76
N PHE A 256 -2.79 -9.90 -5.62
CA PHE A 256 -2.92 -10.93 -4.60
C PHE A 256 -4.34 -11.00 -4.03
N ILE A 257 -4.94 -9.86 -3.66
CA ILE A 257 -6.30 -9.81 -3.12
C ILE A 257 -7.32 -10.32 -4.14
N LEU A 258 -7.17 -9.93 -5.42
CA LEU A 258 -8.05 -10.39 -6.49
C LEU A 258 -7.88 -11.90 -6.76
N LEU A 259 -6.64 -12.44 -6.69
CA LEU A 259 -6.41 -13.88 -6.78
C LEU A 259 -7.07 -14.64 -5.62
N VAL A 260 -7.01 -14.10 -4.40
CA VAL A 260 -7.71 -14.67 -3.22
C VAL A 260 -9.21 -14.76 -3.48
N GLN A 261 -9.80 -13.73 -4.08
CA GLN A 261 -11.23 -13.71 -4.42
C GLN A 261 -11.59 -14.70 -5.54
N GLN A 262 -10.72 -14.88 -6.54
CA GLN A 262 -10.97 -15.74 -7.70
C GLN A 262 -10.73 -17.24 -7.40
N MET A 263 -9.78 -17.57 -6.53
CA MET A 263 -9.39 -18.96 -6.24
C MET A 263 -10.24 -19.58 -5.14
N PRO A 264 -10.97 -20.68 -5.42
CA PRO A 264 -11.57 -21.49 -4.37
C PRO A 264 -10.49 -21.98 -3.40
N GLN A 265 -10.80 -22.03 -2.09
CA GLN A 265 -9.90 -22.50 -1.03
C GLN A 265 -8.65 -21.63 -0.76
N SER A 266 -8.58 -20.42 -1.31
CA SER A 266 -7.46 -19.48 -1.05
C SER A 266 -7.22 -19.25 0.45
N ASN A 267 -8.30 -19.06 1.23
CA ASN A 267 -8.22 -18.88 2.68
C ASN A 267 -7.65 -20.12 3.39
N ASP A 268 -8.07 -21.32 3.00
CA ASP A 268 -7.58 -22.58 3.59
C ASP A 268 -6.08 -22.77 3.33
N ARG A 269 -5.63 -22.43 2.10
CA ARG A 269 -4.21 -22.49 1.73
C ARG A 269 -3.36 -21.49 2.51
N ILE A 270 -3.86 -20.26 2.68
CA ILE A 270 -3.17 -19.24 3.47
C ILE A 270 -3.06 -19.70 4.92
N GLN A 271 -4.14 -20.22 5.51
CA GLN A 271 -4.13 -20.72 6.88
C GLN A 271 -3.17 -21.91 7.05
N ALA A 272 -3.15 -22.85 6.10
CA ALA A 272 -2.23 -23.97 6.11
C ALA A 272 -0.76 -23.52 6.03
N ALA A 273 -0.46 -22.51 5.20
CA ALA A 273 0.88 -21.92 5.12
C ALA A 273 1.30 -21.25 6.44
N GLU A 274 0.39 -20.50 7.08
CA GLU A 274 0.65 -19.87 8.39
C GLU A 274 0.89 -20.89 9.49
N GLN A 275 0.11 -21.97 9.52
CA GLN A 275 0.29 -23.10 10.43
C GLN A 275 1.65 -23.77 10.22
N ALA A 276 2.04 -24.04 8.97
CA ALA A 276 3.34 -24.64 8.67
C ALA A 276 4.51 -23.78 9.14
N VAL A 277 4.42 -22.45 8.99
CA VAL A 277 5.45 -21.51 9.47
C VAL A 277 5.49 -21.45 11.00
N SER A 278 4.37 -21.67 11.70
CA SER A 278 4.32 -21.63 13.16
C SER A 278 5.22 -22.67 13.84
N VAL A 279 5.48 -23.80 13.18
CA VAL A 279 6.41 -24.86 13.64
C VAL A 279 7.85 -24.35 13.73
N LEU A 280 8.21 -23.29 13.01
CA LEU A 280 9.54 -22.70 13.09
C LEU A 280 9.74 -21.81 14.34
N LYS A 281 8.67 -21.54 15.09
CA LYS A 281 8.70 -20.73 16.32
C LYS A 281 8.85 -21.56 17.60
N SER A 282 8.72 -22.88 17.48
CA SER A 282 8.97 -23.87 18.55
C SER A 282 10.38 -24.41 18.45
#